data_AF-A0A4R2H1Z7-F1
#
_entry.id   AF-A0A4R2H1Z7-F1
#
_cell.length_a   1.000
_cell.length_b   1.000
_cell.length_c   1.000
_cell.angle_alpha   90.00
_cell.angle_beta   90.00
_cell.angle_gamma   90.00
#
_symmetry.space_group_name_H-M   'P 1'
#
loop_
_entity.id
_entity.type
_entity.pdbx_description
1 polymer ?
#
loop_
_entity_poly.entity_id
_entity_poly.type
_entity_poly.pdbx_seq_one_letter_code
_entity_poly.pdbx_strand_id
1 'polypeptide(L)'
;MRKEIIDKYQIRFENLKIDLGRGPNNEKLIDININDLGGFLISIKKPDYYTSELLLDIARALEGPETEEGIEKGGTTVLFYIHKTRTDFYSNYSDDFFSIPTIDFKEIVIGWRDFLLQPPLDGAKR
;
A
#
# COMPACT_ATOMS: atom_id res chain seq x y z
N MET A 1 -8.41 0.52 10.10
CA MET A 1 -7.63 1.77 9.91
C MET A 1 -8.29 2.88 10.71
N ARG A 2 -7.51 3.75 11.39
CA ARG A 2 -8.08 4.88 12.14
C ARG A 2 -8.62 5.97 11.21
N LYS A 3 -9.70 6.65 11.63
CA LYS A 3 -10.32 7.74 10.86
C LYS A 3 -9.35 8.89 10.58
N GLU A 4 -8.49 9.22 11.54
CA GLU A 4 -7.45 10.25 11.39
C GLU A 4 -6.51 9.97 10.21
N ILE A 5 -6.14 8.70 9.99
CA ILE A 5 -5.29 8.27 8.87
C ILE A 5 -6.07 8.40 7.54
N ILE A 6 -7.33 7.97 7.53
CA ILE A 6 -8.21 8.09 6.36
C ILE A 6 -8.35 9.56 5.95
N ASP A 7 -8.65 10.44 6.90
CA ASP A 7 -8.87 11.86 6.66
C ASP A 7 -7.56 12.56 6.22
N LYS A 8 -6.44 12.25 6.87
CA LYS A 8 -5.11 12.84 6.57
C LYS A 8 -4.63 12.52 5.16
N TYR A 9 -4.79 11.27 4.72
CA TYR A 9 -4.32 10.79 3.42
C TYR A 9 -5.42 10.70 2.36
N GLN A 10 -6.64 11.14 2.71
CA GLN A 10 -7.81 11.09 1.83
C GLN A 10 -8.07 9.69 1.24
N ILE A 11 -7.93 8.65 2.07
CA ILE A 11 -7.96 7.25 1.61
C ILE A 11 -9.37 6.82 1.28
N ARG A 12 -9.56 6.23 0.09
CA ARG A 12 -10.80 5.58 -0.31
C ARG A 12 -10.50 4.22 -0.92
N PHE A 13 -11.28 3.21 -0.52
CA PHE A 13 -11.21 1.86 -1.09
C PHE A 13 -12.44 1.60 -1.95
N GLU A 14 -12.23 1.08 -3.15
CA GLU A 14 -13.30 0.91 -4.13
C GLU A 14 -13.23 -0.48 -4.78
N ASN A 15 -14.41 -1.07 -5.04
CA ASN A 15 -14.52 -2.20 -5.95
C ASN A 15 -15.04 -1.68 -7.28
N LEU A 16 -14.27 -1.84 -8.34
CA LEU A 16 -14.64 -1.45 -9.68
C LEU A 16 -15.03 -2.69 -10.48
N LYS A 17 -16.26 -2.71 -11.01
CA LYS A 17 -16.68 -3.69 -12.00
C LYS A 17 -16.20 -3.25 -13.37
N ILE A 18 -15.25 -3.98 -13.93
CA ILE A 18 -14.75 -3.74 -15.28
C ILE A 18 -15.21 -4.89 -16.16
N ASP A 19 -15.89 -4.57 -17.26
CA ASP A 19 -16.14 -5.53 -18.34
C ASP A 19 -15.16 -5.25 -19.49
N LEU A 20 -14.18 -6.16 -19.66
CA LEU A 20 -13.20 -6.11 -20.74
C LEU A 20 -13.59 -7.01 -21.93
N GLY A 21 -14.88 -7.34 -22.08
CA GLY A 21 -15.37 -8.27 -23.10
C GLY A 21 -15.06 -9.74 -22.81
N ARG A 22 -14.61 -10.05 -21.59
CA ARG A 22 -14.38 -11.42 -21.07
C ARG A 22 -15.27 -11.75 -19.88
N GLY A 23 -16.28 -10.91 -19.62
CA GLY A 23 -17.13 -10.96 -18.44
C GLY A 23 -16.70 -9.94 -17.36
N PRO A 24 -17.58 -9.69 -16.37
CA PRO A 24 -17.33 -8.72 -15.32
C PRO A 24 -16.20 -9.19 -14.39
N ASN A 25 -15.13 -8.42 -14.32
CA ASN A 25 -14.07 -8.57 -13.33
C ASN A 25 -14.27 -7.53 -12.22
N ASN A 26 -14.13 -7.97 -10.97
CA ASN A 26 -14.10 -7.06 -9.82
C ASN A 26 -12.65 -6.68 -9.54
N GLU A 27 -12.29 -5.45 -9.87
CA GLU A 27 -11.02 -4.86 -9.49
C GLU A 27 -11.14 -4.17 -8.13
N LYS A 28 -10.07 -4.23 -7.34
CA LYS A 28 -9.95 -3.48 -6.09
C LYS A 28 -8.98 -2.33 -6.31
N LEU A 29 -9.39 -1.14 -5.89
CA LEU A 29 -8.62 0.10 -6.02
C LEU A 29 -8.48 0.79 -4.66
N ILE A 30 -7.39 1.55 -4.54
CA ILE A 30 -7.16 2.52 -3.47
C ILE A 30 -6.93 3.88 -4.13
N ASP A 31 -7.67 4.88 -3.67
CA ASP A 31 -7.38 6.28 -3.93
C ASP A 31 -6.78 6.89 -2.65
N ILE A 32 -5.70 7.64 -2.80
CA ILE A 32 -4.91 8.21 -1.73
C ILE A 32 -4.19 9.44 -2.28
N ASN A 33 -4.09 10.51 -1.50
CA ASN A 33 -3.46 11.77 -1.95
C ASN A 33 -1.93 11.73 -2.06
N ILE A 34 -1.37 10.53 -2.12
CA ILE A 34 0.06 10.23 -2.27
C ILE A 34 0.19 9.25 -3.43
N ASN A 35 0.43 9.78 -4.63
CA ASN A 35 0.33 9.03 -5.87
C ASN A 35 1.28 7.82 -5.92
N ASP A 36 2.56 7.94 -5.54
CA ASP A 36 3.47 6.79 -5.64
C ASP A 36 3.13 5.71 -4.59
N LEU A 37 2.61 6.09 -3.42
CA LEU A 37 2.09 5.12 -2.45
C LEU A 37 0.86 4.38 -3.01
N GLY A 38 -0.08 5.11 -3.62
CA GLY A 38 -1.23 4.51 -4.31
C GLY A 38 -0.78 3.56 -5.44
N GLY A 39 0.15 4.00 -6.27
CA GLY A 39 0.74 3.20 -7.35
C GLY A 39 1.43 1.94 -6.84
N PHE A 40 2.24 2.05 -5.79
CA PHE A 40 2.88 0.90 -5.13
C PHE A 40 1.82 -0.10 -4.64
N LEU A 41 0.82 0.35 -3.89
CA LEU A 41 -0.22 -0.52 -3.34
C LEU A 41 -1.05 -1.21 -4.44
N ILE A 42 -1.32 -0.51 -5.55
CA ILE A 42 -2.03 -1.09 -6.70
C ILE A 42 -1.15 -2.07 -7.48
N SER A 43 0.17 -1.86 -7.55
CA SER A 43 1.07 -2.73 -8.30
C SER A 43 1.20 -4.13 -7.68
N ILE A 44 0.94 -4.26 -6.37
CA ILE A 44 1.06 -5.54 -5.65
C ILE A 44 -0.29 -5.98 -5.09
N LYS A 45 -1.21 -6.43 -5.95
CA LYS A 45 -2.55 -6.94 -5.54
C LYS A 45 -2.53 -8.33 -4.88
N LYS A 46 -1.46 -8.71 -4.18
CA LYS A 46 -1.32 -10.01 -3.52
C LYS A 46 -1.37 -9.84 -1.99
N PRO A 47 -2.47 -10.25 -1.32
CA PRO A 47 -2.59 -10.14 0.14
C PRO A 47 -1.42 -10.76 0.92
N ASP A 48 -0.91 -11.90 0.43
CA ASP A 48 0.18 -12.62 1.07
C ASP A 48 1.46 -11.79 1.13
N TYR A 49 1.76 -11.01 0.09
CA TYR A 49 2.95 -10.14 0.07
C TYR A 49 2.91 -9.12 1.22
N TYR A 50 1.74 -8.52 1.47
CA TYR A 50 1.59 -7.59 2.58
C TYR A 50 1.76 -8.28 3.93
N THR A 51 1.43 -9.57 4.03
CA THR A 51 1.44 -10.31 5.30
C THR A 51 2.82 -10.89 5.61
N SER A 52 3.48 -11.52 4.65
CA SER A 52 4.72 -12.28 4.88
C SER A 52 6.01 -11.48 4.68
N GLU A 53 5.95 -10.41 3.88
CA GLU A 53 7.14 -9.60 3.56
C GLU A 53 7.00 -8.19 4.15
N LEU A 54 6.10 -7.37 3.61
CA LEU A 54 6.09 -5.94 3.92
C LEU A 54 5.77 -5.62 5.40
N LEU A 55 4.75 -6.25 5.99
CA LEU A 55 4.43 -6.00 7.40
C LEU A 55 5.50 -6.53 8.36
N LEU A 56 6.26 -7.54 7.97
CA LEU A 56 7.38 -8.04 8.75
C LEU A 56 8.53 -7.03 8.74
N ASP A 57 8.85 -6.47 7.56
CA ASP A 57 9.88 -5.45 7.42
C ASP A 57 9.52 -4.17 8.17
N ILE A 58 8.24 -3.75 8.12
CA ILE A 58 7.73 -2.63 8.94
C ILE A 58 7.87 -2.93 10.44
N ALA A 59 7.55 -4.15 10.89
CA ALA A 59 7.69 -4.52 12.29
C ALA A 59 9.16 -4.49 12.74
N ARG A 60 10.07 -5.01 11.92
CA ARG A 60 11.52 -4.96 12.15
C ARG A 60 12.02 -3.52 12.25
N ALA A 61 11.61 -2.64 11.34
CA ALA A 61 12.02 -1.23 11.36
C ALA A 61 11.53 -0.50 12.63
N LEU A 62 10.32 -0.82 13.12
CA LEU A 62 9.76 -0.22 14.33
C LEU A 62 10.48 -0.68 15.61
N GLU A 63 10.89 -1.94 15.67
CA GLU A 63 11.55 -2.55 16.84
C GLU A 63 13.07 -2.35 16.84
N GLY A 64 13.68 -2.29 15.66
CA GLY A 64 15.12 -2.26 15.44
C GLY A 64 15.80 -0.90 15.66
N PRO A 65 17.14 -0.86 15.53
CA PRO A 65 17.87 0.38 15.25
C PRO A 65 17.39 0.97 13.91
N GLU A 66 17.63 2.26 13.65
CA GLU A 66 17.34 2.83 12.33
C GLU A 66 18.12 2.06 11.26
N THR A 67 17.45 1.16 10.55
CA THR A 67 18.00 0.42 9.41
C THR A 67 17.43 1.01 8.13
N GLU A 68 18.31 1.37 7.21
CA GLU A 68 17.93 1.75 5.84
C GLU A 68 17.72 0.48 5.01
N GLU A 69 16.63 -0.26 5.26
CA GLU A 69 16.24 -1.33 4.35
C GLU A 69 15.31 -0.73 3.28
N GLY A 70 15.88 -0.51 2.10
CA GLY A 70 15.15 -0.16 0.89
C GLY A 70 14.54 -1.42 0.28
N ILE A 71 13.25 -1.38 -0.09
CA ILE A 71 12.61 -2.48 -0.80
C ILE A 71 12.72 -2.22 -2.30
N GLU A 72 13.59 -2.96 -2.98
CA GLU A 72 13.70 -2.95 -4.44
C GLU A 72 12.73 -4.00 -5.03
N LYS A 73 11.73 -3.56 -5.82
CA LYS A 73 10.88 -4.47 -6.58
C LYS A 73 10.58 -3.94 -7.97
N GLY A 74 10.87 -4.77 -8.98
CA GLY A 74 10.47 -4.52 -10.37
C GLY A 74 11.60 -4.12 -11.33
N GLY A 75 12.86 -4.33 -10.94
CA GLY A 75 14.02 -4.01 -11.79
C GLY A 75 14.27 -2.51 -11.80
N THR A 76 15.35 -2.10 -11.15
CA THR A 76 16.02 -0.78 -11.22
C THR A 76 15.45 0.40 -10.43
N THR A 77 14.41 0.28 -9.59
CA THR A 77 14.10 1.39 -8.68
C THR A 77 13.64 0.93 -7.29
N VAL A 78 14.32 1.45 -6.26
CA VAL A 78 13.88 1.35 -4.86
C VAL A 78 12.66 2.25 -4.72
N LEU A 79 11.51 1.67 -4.41
CA LEU A 79 10.25 2.42 -4.34
C LEU A 79 10.13 3.18 -3.01
N PHE A 80 10.73 2.64 -1.94
CA PHE A 80 10.75 3.29 -0.63
C PHE A 80 11.78 2.65 0.33
N TYR A 81 12.12 3.40 1.37
CA TYR A 81 12.93 2.98 2.52
C TYR A 81 12.09 3.07 3.79
N ILE A 82 12.13 2.03 4.62
CA ILE A 82 11.39 1.99 5.89
C ILE A 82 12.35 2.27 7.05
N HIS A 83 12.28 3.48 7.61
CA HIS A 83 12.96 3.80 8.85
C HIS A 83 12.05 3.56 10.05
N LYS A 84 12.61 3.69 11.25
CA LYS A 84 11.86 3.53 12.49
C LYS A 84 10.71 4.51 12.65
N THR A 85 10.95 5.79 12.33
CA THR A 85 10.00 6.88 12.57
C THR A 85 9.29 7.35 11.29
N ARG A 86 9.89 7.11 10.12
CA ARG A 86 9.36 7.52 8.82
C ARG A 86 9.62 6.48 7.74
N THR A 87 8.80 6.49 6.71
CA THR A 87 8.98 5.73 5.48
C THR A 87 9.10 6.73 4.34
N ASP A 88 10.20 6.64 3.60
CA ASP A 88 10.59 7.58 2.55
C ASP A 88 10.34 6.92 1.19
N PHE A 89 9.53 7.54 0.34
CA PHE A 89 9.12 7.02 -0.96
C PHE A 89 9.73 7.86 -2.06
N TYR A 90 10.27 7.17 -3.06
CA TYR A 90 11.01 7.80 -4.14
C TYR A 90 10.19 7.68 -5.42
N SER A 91 10.00 8.81 -6.10
CA SER A 91 9.36 8.80 -7.40
C SER A 91 10.37 8.39 -8.47
N ASN A 92 9.96 7.52 -9.38
CA ASN A 92 10.77 7.18 -10.55
C ASN A 92 10.82 8.31 -11.58
N TYR A 93 10.01 9.37 -11.39
CA TYR A 93 9.78 10.44 -12.36
C TYR A 93 10.31 11.81 -11.92
N SER A 94 10.77 11.94 -10.68
CA SER A 94 11.27 13.20 -10.10
C SER A 94 12.30 12.93 -9.02
N ASP A 95 13.22 13.88 -8.79
CA ASP A 95 14.12 13.88 -7.62
C ASP A 95 13.38 14.12 -6.28
N ASP A 96 12.07 14.36 -6.34
CA ASP A 96 11.23 14.50 -5.17
C ASP A 96 10.98 13.15 -4.50
N PHE A 97 11.14 13.14 -3.18
CA PHE A 97 10.69 12.06 -2.30
C PHE A 97 9.65 12.60 -1.35
N PHE A 98 8.75 11.73 -0.89
CA PHE A 98 7.83 12.06 0.20
C PHE A 98 8.02 11.10 1.36
N SER A 99 7.77 11.60 2.56
CA SER A 99 7.89 10.82 3.79
C SER A 99 6.57 10.79 4.54
N ILE A 100 6.21 9.63 5.06
CA ILE A 100 5.11 9.49 6.03
C ILE A 100 5.61 8.79 7.29
N PRO A 101 4.98 8.99 8.47
CA PRO A 101 5.32 8.23 9.66
C PRO A 101 5.20 6.72 9.40
N THR A 102 6.17 5.91 9.84
CA THR A 102 6.14 4.45 9.63
C THR A 102 4.92 3.80 10.27
N ILE A 103 4.43 4.37 11.36
CA ILE A 103 3.20 3.91 12.00
C ILE A 103 1.96 4.16 11.13
N ASP A 104 1.93 5.27 10.39
CA ASP A 104 0.86 5.58 9.45
C ASP A 104 0.96 4.62 8.25
N PHE A 105 2.16 4.41 7.71
CA PHE A 105 2.39 3.47 6.63
C PHE A 105 1.93 2.05 7.00
N LYS A 106 2.26 1.58 8.21
CA LYS A 106 1.78 0.31 8.75
C LYS A 106 0.26 0.20 8.70
N GLU A 107 -0.46 1.23 9.14
CA GLU A 107 -1.92 1.21 9.14
C GLU A 107 -2.52 1.21 7.74
N ILE A 108 -1.91 1.95 6.81
CA ILE A 108 -2.33 1.97 5.40
C ILE A 108 -2.18 0.58 4.79
N VAL A 109 -1.02 -0.06 4.97
CA VAL A 109 -0.73 -1.41 4.48
C VAL A 109 -1.70 -2.44 5.07
N ILE A 110 -1.98 -2.38 6.37
CA ILE A 110 -2.96 -3.26 7.02
C ILE A 110 -4.35 -3.04 6.42
N GLY A 111 -4.78 -1.78 6.28
CA GLY A 111 -6.11 -1.48 5.73
C GLY A 111 -6.27 -1.94 4.29
N TRP A 112 -5.24 -1.77 3.46
CA TRP A 112 -5.24 -2.25 2.09
C TRP A 112 -5.28 -3.78 2.02
N ARG A 113 -4.43 -4.47 2.78
CA ARG A 113 -4.46 -5.94 2.90
C ARG A 113 -5.85 -6.44 3.31
N ASP A 114 -6.42 -5.86 4.36
CA ASP A 114 -7.73 -6.27 4.87
C ASP A 114 -8.81 -6.05 3.82
N PHE A 115 -8.77 -4.94 3.08
CA PHE A 115 -9.66 -4.70 1.96
C PHE A 115 -9.49 -5.72 0.83
N LEU A 116 -8.24 -6.09 0.48
CA LEU A 116 -7.98 -7.13 -0.53
C LEU A 116 -8.54 -8.50 -0.14
N LEU A 117 -8.52 -8.84 1.15
CA LEU A 117 -9.04 -10.11 1.68
C LEU A 117 -10.58 -10.14 1.77
N GLN A 118 -11.24 -8.99 1.80
CA GLN A 118 -12.69 -8.93 1.85
C GLN A 118 -13.31 -9.33 0.51
N PRO A 119 -14.48 -10.03 0.52
CA PRO A 119 -15.27 -10.17 -0.69
C PRO A 119 -15.63 -8.80 -1.27
N PRO A 120 -15.94 -8.69 -2.58
CA PRO A 120 -16.39 -7.43 -3.16
C PRO A 120 -17.56 -6.86 -2.35
N LEU A 121 -17.53 -5.55 -2.07
CA LEU A 121 -18.53 -4.89 -1.22
C LEU A 121 -19.97 -5.04 -1.75
N ASP A 122 -20.12 -5.33 -3.05
CA ASP A 122 -21.39 -5.56 -3.74
C ASP A 122 -21.93 -7.00 -3.63
N GLY A 123 -21.37 -7.84 -2.74
CA GLY A 123 -22.04 -9.06 -2.29
C GLY A 123 -22.25 -10.16 -3.32
N ALA A 124 -21.44 -10.23 -4.39
CA ALA A 124 -21.41 -11.41 -5.24
C ALA A 124 -20.79 -12.59 -4.44
N LYS A 125 -21.64 -13.26 -3.65
CA LYS A 125 -21.36 -14.59 -3.11
C LYS A 125 -21.01 -15.50 -4.29
N ARG A 126 -19.85 -16.16 -4.21
CA ARG A 126 -19.65 -17.41 -4.94
C ARG A 126 -20.59 -18.47 -4.39
#